data_AF-A0A3A9VUU6-F1
#
_entry.id   AF-A0A3A9VUU6-F1
#
_cell.length_a   1.000
_cell.length_b   1.000
_cell.length_c   1.000
_cell.angle_alpha   90.00
_cell.angle_beta   90.00
_cell.angle_gamma   90.00
#
_symmetry.space_group_name_H-M   'P 1'
#
loop_
_entity.id
_entity.type
_entity.pdbx_description
1 polymer ?
#
loop_
_entity_poly.entity_id
_entity_poly.type
_entity_poly.pdbx_seq_one_letter_code
_entity_poly.pdbx_strand_id
1 'polypeptide(L)'
;MKSFLSTIKFDYLQRTRTYSFLITLCISLAVAYTFVPEPNASYSTIRISDYVGYYNSAWFGYVTAIMTSVFLSLVGFYLVNSSIKTDQITKIGQITAATPASNFRYLLSKVFSNFLVLSTIVFIVFIMSILLFFLYNEGFPFELSQFIVPYVLIPIPAMFFIAVLAVVFEVLFKKYSVIQNIGFFFLFSATVFSTSPNETQFVLDPFGTKIVMHQMEESVKSILQADEQTSLSIGYVLGNVQKPKKFEFNGISFPSSFLISRIALILLSTILILMISPFFHRFNIKDRPKIISKLPKLLDKKERKEIVLSKLYKSEIDYGIFSLIKTELVLLFRKGKRWLWIINLIGMVLLAITPVEITYPIILPILWFLQVHRLSEISSKEISHNVHYFAFSSHKPLGRLLTSQIIAGIAIILFLASPLLIRFIITQSLSSVGLIIIGSVFIVLLASTLGILTKGKKLFEILFFMITYANINKIPFADYFGGLIHSPNYIMSLIIVTITLGTIGFLTRRYQLRN
;
A
#
# COMPACT_ATOMS: atom_id res chain seq x y z
N MET A 1 -34.22 0.72 7.79
CA MET A 1 -33.05 0.06 8.42
C MET A 1 -32.68 -1.28 7.79
N LYS A 2 -33.62 -2.21 7.54
CA LYS A 2 -33.32 -3.54 6.94
C LYS A 2 -32.47 -3.48 5.65
N SER A 3 -32.83 -2.62 4.70
CA SER A 3 -32.09 -2.44 3.44
C SER A 3 -30.66 -1.90 3.63
N PHE A 4 -30.42 -1.07 4.65
CA PHE A 4 -29.07 -0.54 4.93
C PHE A 4 -28.15 -1.62 5.49
N LEU A 5 -28.64 -2.40 6.46
CA LEU A 5 -27.91 -3.52 7.06
C LEU A 5 -27.64 -4.64 6.05
N SER A 6 -28.59 -4.92 5.14
CA SER A 6 -28.37 -5.91 4.08
C SER A 6 -27.25 -5.49 3.12
N THR A 7 -27.18 -4.22 2.73
CA THR A 7 -26.09 -3.71 1.88
C THR A 7 -24.74 -3.89 2.55
N ILE A 8 -24.63 -3.56 3.84
CA ILE A 8 -23.39 -3.75 4.61
C ILE A 8 -23.02 -5.25 4.65
N LYS A 9 -23.97 -6.12 4.98
CA LYS A 9 -23.75 -7.56 5.07
C LYS A 9 -23.24 -8.15 3.75
N PHE A 10 -23.89 -7.83 2.64
CA PHE A 10 -23.52 -8.39 1.34
C PHE A 10 -22.19 -7.83 0.82
N ASP A 11 -21.91 -6.54 1.02
CA ASP A 11 -20.62 -5.95 0.66
C ASP A 11 -19.48 -6.55 1.50
N TYR A 12 -19.69 -6.73 2.81
CA TYR A 12 -18.75 -7.42 3.70
C TYR A 12 -18.48 -8.86 3.23
N LEU A 13 -19.52 -9.66 3.00
CA LEU A 13 -19.39 -11.05 2.55
C LEU A 13 -18.71 -11.15 1.17
N GLN A 14 -19.02 -10.24 0.26
CA GLN A 14 -18.37 -10.20 -1.06
C GLN A 14 -16.87 -10.01 -0.91
N ARG A 15 -16.43 -9.16 0.03
CA ARG A 15 -15.01 -8.83 0.25
C ARG A 15 -14.26 -9.94 0.96
N THR A 16 -14.81 -10.46 2.06
CA THR A 16 -14.15 -11.51 2.85
C THR A 16 -14.05 -12.84 2.11
N ARG A 17 -14.88 -13.06 1.09
CA ARG A 17 -14.81 -14.24 0.21
C ARG A 17 -13.86 -14.10 -0.98
N THR A 18 -13.12 -13.00 -1.09
CA THR A 18 -12.12 -12.84 -2.15
C THR A 18 -10.77 -13.43 -1.77
N TYR A 19 -10.05 -14.00 -2.74
CA TYR A 19 -8.65 -14.44 -2.54
C TYR A 19 -7.75 -13.29 -2.09
N SER A 20 -8.00 -12.07 -2.57
CA SER A 20 -7.24 -10.89 -2.15
C SER A 20 -7.37 -10.65 -0.64
N PHE A 21 -8.57 -10.79 -0.06
CA PHE A 21 -8.76 -10.66 1.38
C PHE A 21 -8.02 -11.77 2.13
N LEU A 22 -8.16 -13.03 1.71
CA LEU A 22 -7.51 -14.16 2.37
C LEU A 22 -5.98 -14.01 2.37
N ILE A 23 -5.39 -13.66 1.22
CA ILE A 23 -3.94 -13.41 1.11
C ILE A 23 -3.52 -12.26 2.02
N THR A 24 -4.25 -11.14 2.02
CA THR A 24 -3.94 -10.01 2.90
C THR A 24 -4.07 -10.38 4.37
N LEU A 25 -5.06 -11.20 4.74
CA LEU A 25 -5.22 -11.70 6.11
C LEU A 25 -4.02 -12.56 6.53
N CYS A 26 -3.60 -13.52 5.69
CA CYS A 26 -2.42 -14.35 5.96
C CYS A 26 -1.14 -13.52 6.10
N ILE A 27 -0.92 -12.54 5.21
CA ILE A 27 0.22 -11.61 5.30
C ILE A 27 0.13 -10.78 6.59
N SER A 28 -1.05 -10.30 6.94
CA SER A 28 -1.25 -9.52 8.17
C SER A 28 -0.94 -10.33 9.41
N LEU A 29 -1.30 -11.62 9.43
CA LEU A 29 -0.97 -12.53 10.53
C LEU A 29 0.53 -12.83 10.58
N ALA A 30 1.16 -13.07 9.43
CA ALA A 30 2.61 -13.31 9.37
C ALA A 30 3.41 -12.10 9.89
N VAL A 31 2.99 -10.88 9.56
CA VAL A 31 3.62 -9.66 10.08
C VAL A 31 3.25 -9.40 11.53
N ALA A 32 2.02 -9.70 11.94
CA ALA A 32 1.63 -9.53 13.33
C ALA A 32 2.38 -10.49 14.24
N TYR A 33 2.66 -11.71 13.78
CA TYR A 33 3.49 -12.70 14.50
C TYR A 33 4.86 -12.13 14.85
N THR A 34 5.41 -11.25 14.01
CA THR A 34 6.71 -10.62 14.24
C THR A 34 6.64 -9.33 15.05
N PHE A 35 5.45 -8.88 15.49
CA PHE A 35 5.30 -7.66 16.31
C PHE A 35 5.92 -7.80 17.69
N VAL A 36 5.86 -8.99 18.29
CA VAL A 36 6.58 -9.30 19.53
C VAL A 36 7.56 -10.42 19.20
N PRO A 37 8.87 -10.14 19.20
CA PRO A 37 9.88 -11.14 18.87
C PRO A 37 9.83 -12.32 19.84
N GLU A 38 10.26 -13.49 19.38
CA GLU A 38 10.56 -14.61 20.28
C GLU A 38 11.66 -14.19 21.30
N PRO A 39 11.66 -14.69 22.54
CA PRO A 39 12.64 -14.30 23.56
C PRO A 39 14.12 -14.38 23.15
N ASN A 40 14.45 -15.25 22.18
CA ASN A 40 15.81 -15.45 21.65
C ASN A 40 16.05 -14.80 20.28
N ALA A 41 15.14 -13.95 19.81
CA ALA A 41 15.24 -13.32 18.50
C ALA A 41 16.39 -12.31 18.41
N SER A 42 17.02 -12.23 17.23
CA SER A 42 18.10 -11.28 16.91
C SER A 42 17.60 -9.88 16.52
N TYR A 43 16.32 -9.60 16.76
CA TYR A 43 15.68 -8.33 16.44
C TYR A 43 14.74 -7.90 17.57
N SER A 44 14.52 -6.59 17.67
CA SER A 44 13.48 -5.99 18.53
C SER A 44 12.60 -5.07 17.71
N THR A 45 11.31 -5.00 18.06
CA THR A 45 10.31 -4.19 17.33
C THR A 45 10.08 -2.82 17.95
N ILE A 46 10.23 -2.72 19.27
CA ILE A 46 10.19 -1.47 20.01
C ILE A 46 11.37 -1.50 20.96
N ARG A 47 12.26 -0.51 20.83
CA ARG A 47 13.43 -0.36 21.67
C ARG A 47 13.64 1.11 21.99
N ILE A 48 13.90 1.37 23.27
CA ILE A 48 14.13 2.71 23.80
C ILE A 48 15.53 2.69 24.39
N SER A 49 16.49 3.32 23.71
CA SER A 49 17.91 3.17 24.01
C SER A 49 18.32 1.67 24.05
N ASP A 50 18.77 1.16 25.20
CA ASP A 50 19.12 -0.26 25.38
C ASP A 50 18.06 -1.09 26.12
N TYR A 51 16.84 -0.55 26.26
CA TYR A 51 15.77 -1.17 27.03
C TYR A 51 14.65 -1.76 26.14
N VAL A 52 14.17 -2.92 26.56
CA VAL A 52 12.98 -3.61 26.02
C VAL A 52 12.07 -4.00 27.18
N GLY A 53 10.75 -4.02 27.00
CA GLY A 53 9.85 -4.40 28.08
C GLY A 53 9.89 -5.89 28.39
N TYR A 54 9.66 -6.24 29.66
CA TYR A 54 9.33 -7.61 30.05
C TYR A 54 8.08 -8.09 29.32
N TYR A 55 8.04 -9.39 29.03
CA TYR A 55 6.94 -10.04 28.31
C TYR A 55 5.76 -10.31 29.25
N ASN A 56 5.18 -9.23 29.78
CA ASN A 56 3.97 -9.22 30.60
C ASN A 56 2.73 -8.87 29.76
N SER A 57 1.55 -8.94 30.38
CA SER A 57 0.27 -8.71 29.68
C SER A 57 0.16 -7.30 29.07
N ALA A 58 0.64 -6.29 29.79
CA ALA A 58 0.63 -4.89 29.32
C ALA A 58 1.55 -4.66 28.13
N TRP A 59 2.78 -5.18 28.16
CA TRP A 59 3.71 -5.09 27.03
C TRP A 59 3.10 -5.72 25.78
N PHE A 60 2.61 -6.96 25.86
CA PHE A 60 1.96 -7.63 24.73
C PHE A 60 0.77 -6.85 24.20
N GLY A 61 -0.17 -6.49 25.06
CA GLY A 61 -1.41 -5.82 24.66
C GLY A 61 -1.16 -4.47 23.98
N TYR A 62 -0.28 -3.64 24.54
CA TYR A 62 -0.01 -2.31 24.00
C TYR A 62 0.89 -2.35 22.75
N VAL A 63 1.98 -3.12 22.77
CA VAL A 63 2.90 -3.23 21.61
C VAL A 63 2.16 -3.79 20.39
N THR A 64 1.39 -4.85 20.57
CA THR A 64 0.63 -5.43 19.45
C THR A 64 -0.50 -4.52 18.97
N ALA A 65 -1.17 -3.77 19.86
CA ALA A 65 -2.20 -2.81 19.48
C ALA A 65 -1.65 -1.65 18.64
N ILE A 66 -0.53 -1.02 19.07
CA ILE A 66 0.06 0.10 18.31
C ILE A 66 0.62 -0.38 16.98
N MET A 67 1.26 -1.56 16.95
CA MET A 67 1.83 -2.12 15.72
C MET A 67 0.71 -2.48 14.74
N THR A 68 -0.38 -3.07 15.24
CA THR A 68 -1.60 -3.32 14.45
C THR A 68 -2.17 -2.02 13.90
N SER A 69 -2.25 -0.96 14.72
CA SER A 69 -2.78 0.34 14.28
C SER A 69 -1.96 0.94 13.14
N VAL A 70 -0.64 1.01 13.27
CA VAL A 70 0.26 1.54 12.23
C VAL A 70 0.22 0.68 10.97
N PHE A 71 0.46 -0.62 11.13
CA PHE A 71 0.53 -1.57 10.02
C PHE A 71 -0.79 -1.68 9.26
N LEU A 72 -1.90 -1.84 9.96
CA LEU A 72 -3.19 -2.03 9.32
C LEU A 72 -3.74 -0.70 8.80
N SER A 73 -3.34 0.45 9.35
CA SER A 73 -3.63 1.74 8.72
C SER A 73 -2.91 1.86 7.37
N LEU A 74 -1.66 1.39 7.29
CA LEU A 74 -0.88 1.29 6.06
C LEU A 74 -1.59 0.48 4.98
N VAL A 75 -1.85 -0.80 5.28
CA VAL A 75 -2.30 -1.79 4.31
C VAL A 75 -3.81 -1.74 4.12
N GLY A 76 -4.53 -1.44 5.20
CA GLY A 76 -5.98 -1.44 5.26
C GLY A 76 -6.61 -0.46 4.27
N PHE A 77 -6.03 0.73 4.11
CA PHE A 77 -6.49 1.69 3.11
C PHE A 77 -6.54 1.06 1.71
N TYR A 78 -5.45 0.48 1.23
CA TYR A 78 -5.36 -0.13 -0.09
C TYR A 78 -6.26 -1.38 -0.24
N LEU A 79 -6.44 -2.13 0.85
CA LEU A 79 -7.35 -3.27 0.89
C LEU A 79 -8.79 -2.82 0.63
N VAL A 80 -9.28 -1.84 1.39
CA VAL A 80 -10.69 -1.42 1.36
C VAL A 80 -11.01 -0.39 0.28
N ASN A 81 -10.01 0.33 -0.22
CA ASN A 81 -10.14 1.27 -1.34
C ASN A 81 -10.65 0.56 -2.60
N SER A 82 -11.28 1.30 -3.50
CA SER A 82 -12.02 0.82 -4.69
C SER A 82 -13.37 0.15 -4.40
N SER A 83 -13.96 0.38 -3.23
CA SER A 83 -15.30 -0.07 -2.85
C SER A 83 -16.41 0.37 -3.82
N ILE A 84 -16.41 1.65 -4.18
CA ILE A 84 -17.38 2.28 -5.08
C ILE A 84 -17.00 1.96 -6.53
N LYS A 85 -15.69 1.88 -6.82
CA LYS A 85 -15.21 1.47 -8.14
C LYS A 85 -15.62 0.04 -8.49
N THR A 86 -15.60 -0.88 -7.53
CA THR A 86 -16.08 -2.26 -7.73
C THR A 86 -17.56 -2.27 -8.10
N ASP A 87 -18.40 -1.47 -7.44
CA ASP A 87 -19.82 -1.34 -7.80
C ASP A 87 -20.02 -0.81 -9.22
N GLN A 88 -19.11 0.04 -9.73
CA GLN A 88 -19.14 0.51 -11.12
C GLN A 88 -18.80 -0.60 -12.11
N ILE A 89 -17.72 -1.32 -11.86
CA ILE A 89 -17.22 -2.37 -12.76
C ILE A 89 -18.19 -3.55 -12.82
N THR A 90 -18.70 -3.97 -11.66
CA THR A 90 -19.68 -5.06 -11.54
C THR A 90 -21.09 -4.66 -11.97
N LYS A 91 -21.31 -3.39 -12.30
CA LYS A 91 -22.61 -2.79 -12.66
C LYS A 91 -23.66 -2.82 -11.54
N ILE A 92 -23.33 -3.31 -10.34
CA ILE A 92 -24.20 -3.26 -9.15
C ILE A 92 -24.58 -1.81 -8.82
N GLY A 93 -23.68 -0.85 -9.06
CA GLY A 93 -23.94 0.56 -8.85
C GLY A 93 -25.16 1.08 -9.63
N GLN A 94 -25.48 0.51 -10.80
CA GLN A 94 -26.69 0.91 -11.57
C GLN A 94 -27.97 0.47 -10.87
N ILE A 95 -27.97 -0.71 -10.25
CA ILE A 95 -29.07 -1.21 -9.41
C ILE A 95 -29.21 -0.31 -8.19
N THR A 96 -28.09 -0.03 -7.51
CA THR A 96 -28.08 0.88 -6.34
C THR A 96 -28.57 2.27 -6.69
N ALA A 97 -28.31 2.77 -7.91
CA ALA A 97 -28.77 4.07 -8.35
C ALA A 97 -30.30 4.15 -8.49
N ALA A 98 -30.95 3.04 -8.86
CA ALA A 98 -32.41 2.92 -8.96
C ALA A 98 -33.11 2.75 -7.59
N THR A 99 -32.35 2.61 -6.50
CA THR A 99 -32.92 2.50 -5.13
C THR A 99 -33.20 3.88 -4.52
N PRO A 100 -34.20 3.99 -3.62
CA PRO A 100 -34.52 5.25 -2.92
C PRO A 100 -33.50 5.64 -1.83
N ALA A 101 -32.38 4.92 -1.68
CA ALA A 101 -31.36 5.24 -0.69
C ALA A 101 -30.71 6.61 -0.98
N SER A 102 -30.45 7.44 0.03
CA SER A 102 -29.69 8.68 -0.16
C SER A 102 -28.20 8.40 -0.41
N ASN A 103 -27.50 9.37 -1.01
CA ASN A 103 -26.04 9.29 -1.22
C ASN A 103 -25.29 9.07 0.10
N PHE A 104 -25.66 9.82 1.14
CA PHE A 104 -25.07 9.68 2.47
C PHE A 104 -25.24 8.25 3.01
N ARG A 105 -26.46 7.69 2.95
CA ARG A 105 -26.71 6.30 3.41
C ARG A 105 -25.89 5.28 2.63
N TYR A 106 -25.75 5.47 1.32
CA TYR A 106 -24.92 4.60 0.50
C TYR A 106 -23.43 4.69 0.90
N LEU A 107 -22.87 5.90 0.99
CA LEU A 107 -21.46 6.10 1.38
C LEU A 107 -21.19 5.57 2.79
N LEU A 108 -22.10 5.84 3.73
CA LEU A 108 -22.00 5.33 5.09
C LEU A 108 -22.03 3.79 5.14
N SER A 109 -22.84 3.14 4.29
CA SER A 109 -22.83 1.68 4.18
C SER A 109 -21.47 1.13 3.69
N LYS A 110 -20.79 1.84 2.79
CA LYS A 110 -19.45 1.49 2.33
C LYS A 110 -18.40 1.71 3.43
N VAL A 111 -18.52 2.78 4.21
CA VAL A 111 -17.67 2.99 5.40
C VAL A 111 -17.81 1.84 6.39
N PHE A 112 -19.04 1.47 6.77
CA PHE A 112 -19.25 0.37 7.72
C PHE A 112 -18.77 -0.98 7.19
N SER A 113 -19.00 -1.28 5.90
CA SER A 113 -18.45 -2.49 5.28
C SER A 113 -16.92 -2.51 5.30
N ASN A 114 -16.26 -1.41 4.90
CA ASN A 114 -14.81 -1.24 4.99
C ASN A 114 -14.31 -1.45 6.42
N PHE A 115 -14.96 -0.79 7.38
CA PHE A 115 -14.61 -0.86 8.80
C PHE A 115 -14.75 -2.28 9.36
N LEU A 116 -15.80 -3.03 9.01
CA LEU A 116 -15.98 -4.42 9.44
C LEU A 116 -14.91 -5.35 8.86
N VAL A 117 -14.49 -5.15 7.60
CA VAL A 117 -13.39 -5.91 7.00
C VAL A 117 -12.09 -5.67 7.78
N LEU A 118 -11.74 -4.42 8.08
CA LEU A 118 -10.55 -4.09 8.85
C LEU A 118 -10.65 -4.60 10.30
N SER A 119 -11.80 -4.43 10.94
CA SER A 119 -12.05 -4.91 12.31
C SER A 119 -11.95 -6.43 12.41
N THR A 120 -12.28 -7.17 11.35
CA THR A 120 -12.07 -8.63 11.30
C THR A 120 -10.58 -8.96 11.40
N ILE A 121 -9.72 -8.22 10.69
CA ILE A 121 -8.27 -8.41 10.75
C ILE A 121 -7.75 -8.02 12.15
N VAL A 122 -8.19 -6.90 12.71
CA VAL A 122 -7.85 -6.48 14.08
C VAL A 122 -8.21 -7.56 15.09
N PHE A 123 -9.41 -8.14 14.99
CA PHE A 123 -9.88 -9.18 15.91
C PHE A 123 -9.05 -10.46 15.82
N ILE A 124 -8.67 -10.88 14.61
CA ILE A 124 -7.83 -12.07 14.43
C ILE A 124 -6.41 -11.82 14.97
N VAL A 125 -5.85 -10.62 14.75
CA VAL A 125 -4.55 -10.23 15.31
C VAL A 125 -4.61 -10.12 16.84
N PHE A 126 -5.73 -9.67 17.42
CA PHE A 126 -5.98 -9.67 18.86
C PHE A 126 -5.98 -11.08 19.46
N ILE A 127 -6.65 -12.05 18.81
CA ILE A 127 -6.60 -13.45 19.26
C ILE A 127 -5.15 -13.97 19.20
N MET A 128 -4.45 -13.67 18.11
CA MET A 128 -3.07 -14.11 17.93
C MET A 128 -2.13 -13.47 18.98
N SER A 129 -2.32 -12.22 19.38
CA SER A 129 -1.49 -11.61 20.44
C SER A 129 -1.70 -12.26 21.80
N ILE A 130 -2.92 -12.69 22.12
CA ILE A 130 -3.20 -13.50 23.32
C ILE A 130 -2.49 -14.86 23.23
N LEU A 131 -2.55 -15.52 22.08
CA LEU A 131 -1.84 -16.80 21.88
C LEU A 131 -0.32 -16.64 22.05
N LEU A 132 0.26 -15.58 21.47
CA LEU A 132 1.69 -15.29 21.61
C LEU A 132 2.09 -14.98 23.06
N PHE A 133 1.23 -14.31 23.82
CA PHE A 133 1.46 -14.10 25.24
C PHE A 133 1.62 -15.43 25.98
N PHE A 134 0.74 -16.41 25.76
CA PHE A 134 0.87 -17.73 26.39
C PHE A 134 2.13 -18.48 25.95
N LEU A 135 2.65 -18.22 24.76
CA LEU A 135 3.88 -18.85 24.26
C LEU A 135 5.15 -18.22 24.80
N TYR A 136 5.17 -16.89 24.99
CA TYR A 136 6.40 -16.13 25.24
C TYR A 136 6.47 -15.45 26.60
N ASN A 137 5.39 -15.42 27.40
CA ASN A 137 5.38 -14.69 28.67
C ASN A 137 6.52 -15.11 29.62
N GLU A 138 6.95 -14.17 30.43
CA GLU A 138 8.03 -14.36 31.43
C GLU A 138 7.49 -14.69 32.82
N GLY A 139 6.45 -15.53 32.90
CA GLY A 139 5.84 -15.93 34.19
C GLY A 139 4.86 -14.90 34.78
N PHE A 140 4.46 -13.90 34.00
CA PHE A 140 3.49 -12.90 34.42
C PHE A 140 2.04 -13.41 34.30
N PRO A 141 1.12 -12.94 35.17
CA PRO A 141 -0.29 -13.32 35.08
C PRO A 141 -0.94 -12.77 33.80
N PHE A 142 -1.91 -13.52 33.28
CA PHE A 142 -2.73 -13.08 32.17
C PHE A 142 -3.78 -12.07 32.64
N GLU A 143 -3.75 -10.87 32.08
CA GLU A 143 -4.73 -9.81 32.34
C GLU A 143 -5.42 -9.40 31.05
N LEU A 144 -6.65 -9.89 30.84
CA LEU A 144 -7.39 -9.63 29.60
C LEU A 144 -7.65 -8.13 29.34
N SER A 145 -7.81 -7.33 30.40
CA SER A 145 -8.00 -5.88 30.31
C SER A 145 -6.82 -5.19 29.59
N GLN A 146 -5.59 -5.67 29.82
CA GLN A 146 -4.37 -5.13 29.21
C GLN A 146 -4.33 -5.34 27.69
N PHE A 147 -5.13 -6.27 27.15
CA PHE A 147 -5.30 -6.45 25.72
C PHE A 147 -6.51 -5.68 25.19
N ILE A 148 -7.67 -5.79 25.86
CA ILE A 148 -8.92 -5.18 25.36
C ILE A 148 -8.81 -3.66 25.26
N VAL A 149 -8.34 -3.00 26.32
CA VAL A 149 -8.31 -1.54 26.41
C VAL A 149 -7.49 -0.90 25.28
N PRO A 150 -6.20 -1.26 25.05
CA PRO A 150 -5.45 -0.67 23.96
C PRO A 150 -6.02 -1.01 22.58
N TYR A 151 -6.56 -2.23 22.36
CA TYR A 151 -7.18 -2.57 21.07
C TYR A 151 -8.44 -1.76 20.77
N VAL A 152 -9.29 -1.53 21.77
CA VAL A 152 -10.51 -0.73 21.59
C VAL A 152 -10.19 0.75 21.39
N LEU A 153 -9.17 1.27 22.07
CA LEU A 153 -8.85 2.70 22.03
C LEU A 153 -7.90 3.11 20.90
N ILE A 154 -7.10 2.18 20.36
CA ILE A 154 -6.05 2.51 19.39
C ILE A 154 -6.44 2.05 17.97
N PRO A 155 -6.37 0.75 17.60
CA PRO A 155 -6.63 0.32 16.23
C PRO A 155 -8.10 0.48 15.81
N ILE A 156 -9.09 0.31 16.70
CA ILE A 156 -10.50 0.40 16.29
C ILE A 156 -10.88 1.80 15.77
N PRO A 157 -10.65 2.91 16.50
CA PRO A 157 -10.88 4.26 15.97
C PRO A 157 -10.05 4.56 14.72
N ALA A 158 -8.80 4.09 14.68
CA ALA A 158 -7.93 4.25 13.51
C ALA A 158 -8.53 3.54 12.27
N MET A 159 -9.02 2.31 12.41
CA MET A 159 -9.63 1.56 11.31
C MET A 159 -10.91 2.22 10.81
N PHE A 160 -11.69 2.84 11.69
CA PHE A 160 -12.85 3.63 11.28
C PHE A 160 -12.45 4.86 10.47
N PHE A 161 -11.42 5.60 10.93
CA PHE A 161 -10.85 6.73 10.20
C PHE A 161 -10.32 6.32 8.82
N ILE A 162 -9.59 5.21 8.72
CA ILE A 162 -9.08 4.68 7.45
C ILE A 162 -10.22 4.25 6.51
N ALA A 163 -11.26 3.61 7.04
CA ALA A 163 -12.44 3.23 6.26
C ALA A 163 -13.16 4.46 5.65
N VAL A 164 -13.22 5.56 6.40
CA VAL A 164 -13.76 6.85 5.95
C VAL A 164 -12.85 7.48 4.90
N LEU A 165 -11.53 7.56 5.16
CA LEU A 165 -10.56 8.11 4.21
C LEU A 165 -10.61 7.40 2.86
N ALA A 166 -10.72 6.06 2.85
CA ALA A 166 -10.87 5.29 1.62
C ALA A 166 -12.08 5.76 0.80
N VAL A 167 -13.25 5.91 1.44
CA VAL A 167 -14.47 6.39 0.77
C VAL A 167 -14.34 7.84 0.30
N VAL A 168 -13.79 8.73 1.14
CA VAL A 168 -13.58 10.14 0.77
C VAL A 168 -12.66 10.26 -0.44
N PHE A 169 -11.56 9.50 -0.45
CA PHE A 169 -10.59 9.50 -1.55
C PHE A 169 -11.20 8.94 -2.85
N GLU A 170 -12.04 7.91 -2.75
CA GLU A 170 -12.78 7.40 -3.90
C GLU A 170 -13.79 8.41 -4.46
N VAL A 171 -14.45 9.20 -3.62
CA VAL A 171 -15.42 10.21 -4.07
C VAL A 171 -14.71 11.40 -4.71
N LEU A 172 -13.68 11.95 -4.06
CA LEU A 172 -12.93 13.12 -4.54
C LEU A 172 -12.11 12.82 -5.79
N PHE A 173 -11.39 11.70 -5.78
CA PHE A 173 -10.41 11.35 -6.82
C PHE A 173 -10.89 10.16 -7.65
N LYS A 174 -12.20 9.98 -7.84
CA LYS A 174 -12.86 8.84 -8.53
C LYS A 174 -12.08 8.27 -9.71
N LYS A 175 -11.60 9.11 -10.62
CA LYS A 175 -10.90 8.69 -11.86
C LYS A 175 -9.39 8.48 -11.67
N TYR A 176 -8.82 8.89 -10.54
CA TYR A 176 -7.38 8.99 -10.32
C TYR A 176 -6.93 8.12 -9.14
N SER A 177 -6.94 6.79 -9.31
CA SER A 177 -6.44 5.87 -8.28
C SER A 177 -4.99 6.17 -7.88
N VAL A 178 -4.20 6.73 -8.81
CA VAL A 178 -2.83 7.22 -8.55
C VAL A 178 -2.82 8.27 -7.44
N ILE A 179 -3.68 9.28 -7.54
CA ILE A 179 -3.72 10.40 -6.59
C ILE A 179 -4.20 9.89 -5.22
N GLN A 180 -5.15 8.95 -5.21
CA GLN A 180 -5.59 8.32 -3.96
C GLN A 180 -4.43 7.61 -3.26
N ASN A 181 -3.70 6.77 -3.99
CA ASN A 181 -2.61 5.97 -3.45
C ASN A 181 -1.43 6.85 -2.99
N ILE A 182 -1.02 7.81 -3.80
CA ILE A 182 0.09 8.73 -3.48
C ILE A 182 -0.31 9.68 -2.35
N GLY A 183 -1.50 10.28 -2.43
CA GLY A 183 -2.00 11.18 -1.40
C GLY A 183 -2.10 10.49 -0.04
N PHE A 184 -2.52 9.21 -0.03
CA PHE A 184 -2.58 8.44 1.21
C PHE A 184 -1.18 8.11 1.74
N PHE A 185 -0.23 7.73 0.87
CA PHE A 185 1.17 7.51 1.28
C PHE A 185 1.76 8.71 2.00
N PHE A 186 1.58 9.91 1.44
CA PHE A 186 2.08 11.14 2.06
C PHE A 186 1.33 11.51 3.33
N LEU A 187 0.00 11.36 3.35
CA LEU A 187 -0.81 11.61 4.55
C LEU A 187 -0.39 10.68 5.69
N PHE A 188 -0.30 9.38 5.42
CA PHE A 188 0.14 8.37 6.38
C PHE A 188 1.54 8.69 6.91
N SER A 189 2.50 8.93 6.01
CA SER A 189 3.88 9.22 6.40
C SER A 189 3.97 10.50 7.24
N ALA A 190 3.27 11.56 6.84
CA ALA A 190 3.22 12.81 7.61
C ALA A 190 2.62 12.59 9.01
N THR A 191 1.58 11.76 9.14
CA THR A 191 0.99 11.48 10.46
C THR A 191 1.92 10.66 11.37
N VAL A 192 2.58 9.61 10.84
CA VAL A 192 3.48 8.77 11.64
C VAL A 192 4.78 9.51 12.02
N PHE A 193 5.35 10.27 11.10
CA PHE A 193 6.62 11.00 11.33
C PHE A 193 6.43 12.38 11.95
N SER A 194 5.21 12.83 12.20
CA SER A 194 4.98 14.12 12.85
C SER A 194 5.49 14.08 14.30
N THR A 195 6.56 14.82 14.58
CA THR A 195 7.02 15.09 15.94
C THR A 195 6.09 16.13 16.56
N SER A 196 5.56 15.84 17.75
CA SER A 196 4.79 16.84 18.50
C SER A 196 5.78 17.79 19.19
N PRO A 197 5.65 19.11 19.03
CA PRO A 197 6.49 20.07 19.76
C PRO A 197 6.17 20.10 21.26
N ASN A 198 4.96 19.67 21.66
CA ASN A 198 4.55 19.54 23.05
C ASN A 198 4.30 18.07 23.37
N GLU A 199 5.08 17.55 24.32
CA GLU A 199 5.06 16.14 24.77
C GLU A 199 3.69 15.67 25.29
N THR A 200 2.79 16.59 25.66
CA THR A 200 1.51 16.28 26.31
C THR A 200 0.27 16.36 25.40
N GLN A 201 0.39 16.81 24.15
CA GLN A 201 -0.75 16.98 23.24
C GLN A 201 -0.98 15.77 22.32
N PHE A 202 -1.54 14.69 22.87
CA PHE A 202 -1.90 13.48 22.12
C PHE A 202 -3.22 13.57 21.33
N VAL A 203 -3.80 14.77 21.20
CA VAL A 203 -5.11 14.99 20.57
C VAL A 203 -5.03 14.78 19.05
N LEU A 204 -3.91 15.18 18.43
CA LEU A 204 -3.66 15.06 16.99
C LEU A 204 -2.84 13.80 16.67
N ASP A 205 -3.31 12.65 17.13
CA ASP A 205 -2.73 11.34 16.84
C ASP A 205 -3.80 10.37 16.32
N PRO A 206 -4.09 10.35 15.01
CA PRO A 206 -5.12 9.49 14.44
C PRO A 206 -4.90 7.99 14.67
N PHE A 207 -3.65 7.57 14.86
CA PHE A 207 -3.27 6.16 15.04
C PHE A 207 -3.10 5.75 16.50
N GLY A 208 -3.07 6.71 17.43
CA GLY A 208 -3.07 6.47 18.88
C GLY A 208 -1.77 5.87 19.41
N THR A 209 -0.67 6.00 18.68
CA THR A 209 0.62 5.40 19.02
C THR A 209 1.46 6.29 19.93
N LYS A 210 1.36 7.62 19.80
CA LYS A 210 2.28 8.57 20.42
C LYS A 210 2.20 8.54 21.94
N ILE A 211 0.99 8.40 22.50
CA ILE A 211 0.81 8.32 23.95
C ILE A 211 1.50 7.10 24.56
N VAL A 212 1.45 5.96 23.86
CA VAL A 212 2.07 4.72 24.32
C VAL A 212 3.58 4.83 24.27
N MET A 213 4.10 5.38 23.18
CA MET A 213 5.53 5.60 22.99
C MET A 213 6.09 6.58 24.02
N HIS A 214 5.39 7.68 24.26
CA HIS A 214 5.75 8.65 25.28
C HIS A 214 5.83 8.01 26.68
N GLN A 215 4.80 7.24 27.09
CA GLN A 215 4.81 6.60 28.41
C GLN A 215 5.93 5.56 28.56
N MET A 216 6.20 4.78 27.51
CA MET A 216 7.31 3.83 27.52
C MET A 216 8.66 4.57 27.61
N GLU A 217 8.79 5.71 26.92
CA GLU A 217 9.99 6.55 26.96
C GLU A 217 10.19 7.15 28.36
N GLU A 218 9.16 7.74 28.97
CA GLU A 218 9.21 8.24 30.34
C GLU A 218 9.57 7.15 31.36
N SER A 219 9.03 5.94 31.18
CA SER A 219 9.35 4.80 32.05
C SER A 219 10.84 4.48 32.00
N VAL A 220 11.46 4.49 30.81
CA VAL A 220 12.90 4.26 30.64
C VAL A 220 13.74 5.45 31.12
N LYS A 221 13.31 6.69 30.86
CA LYS A 221 13.98 7.91 31.37
C LYS A 221 14.07 7.90 32.90
N SER A 222 13.00 7.48 33.59
CA SER A 222 12.99 7.37 35.05
C SER A 222 14.00 6.37 35.60
N ILE A 223 14.32 5.32 34.83
CA ILE A 223 15.32 4.31 35.17
C ILE A 223 16.74 4.84 34.92
N LEU A 224 16.94 5.62 33.85
CA LEU A 224 18.26 6.11 33.42
C LEU A 224 18.79 7.28 34.28
N GLN A 225 17.95 7.96 35.07
CA GLN A 225 18.34 9.10 35.94
C GLN A 225 19.20 10.16 35.23
N ALA A 226 19.02 10.37 33.93
CA ALA A 226 19.80 11.31 33.13
C ALA A 226 18.93 11.93 32.03
N ASP A 227 19.13 13.23 31.79
CA ASP A 227 18.63 14.00 30.63
C ASP A 227 19.34 13.60 29.31
N GLU A 228 19.80 12.35 29.20
CA GLU A 228 20.35 11.86 27.94
C GLU A 228 19.23 11.78 26.90
N GLN A 229 19.52 12.24 25.69
CA GLN A 229 18.63 12.10 24.54
C GLN A 229 18.33 10.61 24.31
N THR A 230 17.19 10.14 24.81
CA THR A 230 16.68 8.79 24.56
C THR A 230 16.35 8.66 23.09
N SER A 231 17.16 7.86 22.38
CA SER A 231 16.85 7.50 21.00
C SER A 231 15.75 6.44 21.00
N LEU A 232 14.53 6.87 20.67
CA LEU A 232 13.39 5.97 20.52
C LEU A 232 13.39 5.39 19.09
N SER A 233 13.44 4.07 19.01
CA SER A 233 13.40 3.34 17.75
C SER A 233 12.12 2.50 17.67
N ILE A 234 11.28 2.83 16.68
CA ILE A 234 10.05 2.10 16.36
C ILE A 234 10.27 1.39 15.04
N GLY A 235 10.01 0.08 15.03
CA GLY A 235 10.19 -0.78 13.86
C GLY A 235 11.23 -1.86 14.09
N TYR A 236 11.54 -2.63 13.05
CA TYR A 236 12.46 -3.76 13.17
C TYR A 236 13.90 -3.25 13.29
N VAL A 237 14.44 -3.27 14.52
CA VAL A 237 15.85 -3.02 14.79
C VAL A 237 16.60 -4.34 14.69
N LEU A 238 17.46 -4.46 13.67
CA LEU A 238 18.22 -5.66 13.33
C LEU A 238 19.71 -5.47 13.68
N GLY A 239 20.32 -6.47 14.33
CA GLY A 239 21.76 -6.49 14.61
C GLY A 239 22.16 -5.78 15.92
N ASN A 240 23.25 -6.25 16.53
CA ASN A 240 23.82 -5.76 17.80
C ASN A 240 22.83 -5.76 18.99
N VAL A 241 22.02 -6.82 19.11
CA VAL A 241 21.25 -7.11 20.32
C VAL A 241 22.18 -7.72 21.37
N GLN A 242 23.15 -6.94 21.87
CA GLN A 242 23.72 -7.25 23.19
C GLN A 242 22.53 -7.26 24.16
N LYS A 243 22.43 -8.28 25.02
CA LYS A 243 21.28 -8.56 25.91
C LYS A 243 20.62 -7.27 26.39
N PRO A 244 19.52 -6.81 25.77
CA PRO A 244 18.93 -5.52 26.10
C PRO A 244 18.46 -5.59 27.56
N LYS A 245 18.64 -4.50 28.28
CA LYS A 245 18.11 -4.42 29.64
C LYS A 245 16.59 -4.47 29.57
N LYS A 246 15.97 -5.09 30.57
CA LYS A 246 14.52 -5.19 30.63
C LYS A 246 13.94 -4.19 31.61
N PHE A 247 12.77 -3.66 31.29
CA PHE A 247 11.98 -2.84 32.21
C PHE A 247 10.55 -3.36 32.27
N GLU A 248 9.92 -3.20 33.42
CA GLU A 248 8.53 -3.63 33.60
C GLU A 248 7.59 -2.51 33.15
N PHE A 249 6.77 -2.79 32.14
CA PHE A 249 5.77 -1.86 31.63
C PHE A 249 4.39 -2.27 32.15
N ASN A 250 3.75 -1.43 32.96
CA ASN A 250 2.49 -1.77 33.66
C ASN A 250 1.23 -1.24 32.96
N GLY A 251 1.34 -0.82 31.71
CA GLY A 251 0.25 -0.23 30.95
C GLY A 251 0.12 1.27 31.22
N ILE A 252 -1.02 1.85 30.78
CA ILE A 252 -1.23 3.31 30.77
C ILE A 252 -2.63 3.62 31.24
N SER A 253 -2.75 4.61 32.12
CA SER A 253 -4.02 5.27 32.39
C SER A 253 -4.29 6.30 31.29
N PHE A 254 -5.20 5.99 30.37
CA PHE A 254 -5.53 6.92 29.29
C PHE A 254 -6.22 8.17 29.87
N PRO A 255 -5.67 9.38 29.65
CA PRO A 255 -6.31 10.59 30.12
C PRO A 255 -7.64 10.81 29.39
N SER A 256 -8.58 11.48 30.07
CA SER A 256 -9.90 11.80 29.50
C SER A 256 -9.80 12.58 28.19
N SER A 257 -8.77 13.42 28.04
CA SER A 257 -8.46 14.14 26.79
C SER A 257 -8.22 13.20 25.61
N PHE A 258 -7.55 12.06 25.82
CA PHE A 258 -7.32 11.06 24.79
C PHE A 258 -8.60 10.29 24.46
N LEU A 259 -9.41 9.93 25.45
CA LEU A 259 -10.70 9.27 25.21
C LEU A 259 -11.63 10.16 24.37
N ILE A 260 -11.70 11.45 24.72
CA ILE A 260 -12.45 12.47 23.97
C ILE A 260 -11.90 12.58 22.55
N SER A 261 -10.58 12.53 22.34
CA SER A 261 -10.00 12.60 20.99
C SER A 261 -10.39 11.39 20.11
N ARG A 262 -10.55 10.18 20.67
CA ARG A 262 -11.04 9.00 19.93
C ARG A 262 -12.49 9.13 19.49
N ILE A 263 -13.35 9.63 20.39
CA ILE A 263 -14.75 9.89 20.07
C ILE A 263 -14.84 11.01 19.03
N ALA A 264 -14.08 12.09 19.21
CA ALA A 264 -13.99 13.20 18.28
C ALA A 264 -13.49 12.75 16.90
N LEU A 265 -12.50 11.85 16.83
CA LEU A 265 -12.01 11.28 15.57
C LEU A 265 -13.13 10.56 14.82
N ILE A 266 -13.92 9.71 15.48
CA ILE A 266 -15.05 9.00 14.88
C ILE A 266 -16.14 9.98 14.40
N LEU A 267 -16.45 10.98 15.23
CA LEU A 267 -17.44 12.03 14.89
C LEU A 267 -17.00 12.86 13.69
N LEU A 268 -15.78 13.41 13.71
CA LEU A 268 -15.19 14.19 12.62
C LEU A 268 -15.12 13.37 11.33
N SER A 269 -14.74 12.08 11.42
CA SER A 269 -14.75 11.17 10.28
C SER A 269 -16.14 10.98 9.69
N THR A 270 -17.16 10.88 10.53
CA THR A 270 -18.56 10.78 10.07
C THR A 270 -19.03 12.09 9.44
N ILE A 271 -18.65 13.24 10.00
CA ILE A 271 -18.93 14.57 9.44
C ILE A 271 -18.28 14.72 8.07
N LEU A 272 -17.04 14.23 7.87
CA LEU A 272 -16.37 14.23 6.56
C LEU A 272 -17.18 13.48 5.48
N ILE A 273 -17.83 12.37 5.83
CA ILE A 273 -18.72 11.65 4.90
C ILE A 273 -19.97 12.48 4.56
N LEU A 274 -20.51 13.19 5.56
CA LEU A 274 -21.63 14.09 5.36
C LEU A 274 -21.26 15.24 4.42
N MET A 275 -20.08 15.85 4.62
CA MET A 275 -19.53 16.91 3.76
C MET A 275 -19.22 16.43 2.34
N ILE A 276 -18.80 15.17 2.16
CA ILE A 276 -18.49 14.64 0.83
C ILE A 276 -19.71 14.12 0.07
N SER A 277 -20.80 13.83 0.77
CA SER A 277 -22.04 13.30 0.17
C SER A 277 -22.59 14.11 -1.02
N PRO A 278 -22.55 15.46 -1.04
CA PRO A 278 -22.97 16.26 -2.19
C PRO A 278 -22.07 16.08 -3.43
N PHE A 279 -20.77 15.84 -3.24
CA PHE A 279 -19.82 15.62 -4.33
C PHE A 279 -19.99 14.24 -4.98
N PHE A 280 -20.61 13.29 -4.27
CA PHE A 280 -20.89 11.97 -4.80
C PHE A 280 -22.04 12.01 -5.82
N HIS A 281 -21.67 12.10 -7.09
CA HIS A 281 -22.60 11.92 -8.20
C HIS A 281 -22.80 10.42 -8.42
N ARG A 282 -23.88 9.90 -7.81
CA ARG A 282 -24.37 8.52 -7.93
C ARG A 282 -24.35 8.07 -9.38
N PHE A 283 -23.98 6.79 -9.59
CA PHE A 283 -23.68 6.05 -10.84
C PHE A 283 -24.43 6.47 -12.12
N ASN A 284 -24.23 7.72 -12.53
CA ASN A 284 -25.05 8.38 -13.52
C ASN A 284 -24.72 7.83 -14.91
N ILE A 285 -25.75 7.52 -15.69
CA ILE A 285 -25.63 7.02 -17.07
C ILE A 285 -24.89 8.05 -17.97
N LYS A 286 -24.77 9.30 -17.53
CA LYS A 286 -24.00 10.37 -18.19
C LYS A 286 -22.48 10.15 -18.22
N ASP A 287 -21.94 9.18 -17.49
CA ASP A 287 -20.56 8.68 -17.67
C ASP A 287 -20.42 7.69 -18.85
N ARG A 288 -21.48 7.49 -19.67
CA ARG A 288 -21.26 7.11 -21.07
C ARG A 288 -20.33 8.17 -21.69
N PRO A 289 -19.32 7.81 -22.50
CA PRO A 289 -18.72 8.82 -23.39
C PRO A 289 -19.90 9.53 -24.04
N LYS A 290 -19.94 10.87 -24.00
CA LYS A 290 -21.00 11.64 -24.64
C LYS A 290 -21.16 11.07 -26.04
N ILE A 291 -22.13 10.19 -26.25
CA ILE A 291 -22.77 10.07 -27.54
C ILE A 291 -23.42 11.42 -27.59
N ILE A 292 -22.74 12.33 -28.27
CA ILE A 292 -23.33 13.58 -28.70
C ILE A 292 -24.48 13.10 -29.58
N SER A 293 -25.64 12.80 -28.98
CA SER A 293 -26.91 12.88 -29.65
C SER A 293 -27.14 14.38 -29.81
N LYS A 294 -26.34 15.00 -30.68
CA LYS A 294 -26.94 15.90 -31.63
C LYS A 294 -28.02 15.01 -32.23
N LEU A 295 -29.30 15.24 -31.87
CA LEU A 295 -30.31 15.10 -32.90
C LEU A 295 -29.67 15.67 -34.15
N PRO A 296 -29.66 14.95 -35.28
CA PRO A 296 -29.19 15.55 -36.49
C PRO A 296 -30.13 16.76 -36.70
N LYS A 297 -29.69 17.95 -36.29
CA LYS A 297 -29.93 19.15 -37.08
C LYS A 297 -29.60 18.63 -38.46
N LEU A 298 -30.60 18.61 -39.33
CA LEU A 298 -30.45 18.33 -40.75
C LEU A 298 -29.26 19.17 -41.18
N LEU A 299 -28.09 18.55 -41.13
CA LEU A 299 -26.83 19.19 -41.41
C LEU A 299 -26.94 19.31 -42.91
N ASP A 300 -26.90 20.57 -43.37
CA ASP A 300 -26.49 20.88 -44.72
C ASP A 300 -25.49 19.83 -45.17
N LYS A 301 -25.80 19.29 -46.36
CA LYS A 301 -25.19 18.18 -47.06
C LYS A 301 -23.69 18.44 -47.27
N LYS A 302 -22.91 18.55 -46.19
CA LYS A 302 -21.47 18.37 -46.20
C LYS A 302 -21.30 16.92 -46.52
N GLU A 303 -20.87 16.67 -47.75
CA GLU A 303 -20.38 15.42 -48.27
C GLU A 303 -19.85 14.60 -47.10
N ARG A 304 -20.53 13.48 -46.82
CA ARG A 304 -20.00 12.47 -45.92
C ARG A 304 -18.62 12.18 -46.50
N LYS A 305 -17.55 12.59 -45.81
CA LYS A 305 -16.20 12.14 -46.14
C LYS A 305 -16.30 10.63 -46.11
N GLU A 306 -16.42 10.02 -47.28
CA GLU A 306 -16.40 8.58 -47.41
C GLU A 306 -15.16 8.12 -46.65
N ILE A 307 -15.33 7.14 -45.77
CA ILE A 307 -14.19 6.50 -45.14
C ILE A 307 -13.52 5.75 -46.28
N VAL A 308 -12.60 6.43 -46.94
CA VAL A 308 -11.78 5.87 -48.01
C VAL A 308 -10.92 4.81 -47.34
N LEU A 309 -11.36 3.55 -47.41
CA LEU A 309 -10.69 2.39 -46.79
C LEU A 309 -9.23 2.28 -47.25
N SER A 310 -8.89 2.80 -48.44
CA SER A 310 -7.52 2.87 -48.94
C SER A 310 -6.62 3.90 -48.22
N LYS A 311 -7.18 4.79 -47.38
CA LYS A 311 -6.42 5.68 -46.49
C LYS A 311 -6.23 5.10 -45.08
N LEU A 312 -6.80 3.93 -44.78
CA LEU A 312 -6.44 3.23 -43.55
C LEU A 312 -5.01 2.71 -43.69
N TYR A 313 -4.22 2.88 -42.64
CA TYR A 313 -2.84 2.38 -42.61
C TYR A 313 -2.85 0.88 -42.87
N LYS A 314 -2.15 0.44 -43.91
CA LYS A 314 -2.04 -0.98 -44.25
C LYS A 314 -1.36 -1.69 -43.07
N SER A 315 -2.02 -2.69 -42.50
CA SER A 315 -1.44 -3.44 -41.40
C SER A 315 -0.26 -4.25 -41.92
N GLU A 316 0.96 -3.83 -41.59
CA GLU A 316 2.15 -4.61 -41.85
C GLU A 316 2.31 -5.67 -40.74
N ILE A 317 2.57 -6.92 -41.14
CA ILE A 317 2.74 -8.02 -40.19
C ILE A 317 4.16 -7.95 -39.65
N ASP A 318 4.33 -7.39 -38.45
CA ASP A 318 5.60 -7.36 -37.75
C ASP A 318 5.68 -8.47 -36.67
N TYR A 319 6.58 -9.43 -36.88
CA TYR A 319 6.87 -10.49 -35.93
C TYR A 319 7.96 -10.11 -34.90
N GLY A 320 8.51 -8.90 -34.99
CA GLY A 320 9.52 -8.37 -34.08
C GLY A 320 8.98 -8.05 -32.69
N ILE A 321 9.83 -8.20 -31.67
CA ILE A 321 9.52 -7.80 -30.28
C ILE A 321 9.69 -6.29 -30.06
N PHE A 322 10.55 -5.63 -30.83
CA PHE A 322 10.88 -4.21 -30.64
C PHE A 322 9.67 -3.28 -30.81
N SER A 323 8.82 -3.53 -31.81
CA SER A 323 7.59 -2.75 -32.01
C SER A 323 6.61 -2.92 -30.85
N LEU A 324 6.56 -4.11 -30.23
CA LEU A 324 5.79 -4.34 -29.01
C LEU A 324 6.39 -3.60 -27.82
N ILE A 325 7.72 -3.67 -27.61
CA ILE A 325 8.40 -2.93 -26.54
C ILE A 325 8.15 -1.42 -26.68
N LYS A 326 8.25 -0.87 -27.90
CA LYS A 326 7.95 0.53 -28.18
C LYS A 326 6.49 0.87 -27.85
N THR A 327 5.56 0.00 -28.23
CA THR A 327 4.13 0.18 -27.92
C THR A 327 3.89 0.16 -26.41
N GLU A 328 4.50 -0.79 -25.70
CA GLU A 328 4.43 -0.92 -24.25
C GLU A 328 5.01 0.31 -23.53
N LEU A 329 6.17 0.81 -23.97
CA LEU A 329 6.76 2.06 -23.47
C LEU A 329 5.82 3.25 -23.68
N VAL A 330 5.22 3.38 -24.87
CA VAL A 330 4.27 4.45 -25.17
C VAL A 330 3.03 4.34 -24.29
N LEU A 331 2.51 3.12 -24.05
CA LEU A 331 1.37 2.89 -23.17
C LEU A 331 1.71 3.30 -21.73
N LEU A 332 2.86 2.86 -21.20
CA LEU A 332 3.30 3.23 -19.86
C LEU A 332 3.56 4.75 -19.73
N PHE A 333 4.08 5.39 -20.78
CA PHE A 333 4.35 6.83 -20.77
C PHE A 333 3.08 7.68 -20.81
N ARG A 334 2.11 7.25 -21.61
CA ARG A 334 0.79 7.89 -21.73
C ARG A 334 -0.14 7.55 -20.57
N LYS A 335 0.24 6.59 -19.73
CA LYS A 335 -0.56 6.18 -18.58
C LYS A 335 -0.53 7.24 -17.48
N GLY A 336 -1.72 7.65 -17.06
CA GLY A 336 -1.92 8.73 -16.09
C GLY A 336 -1.96 10.11 -16.75
N LYS A 337 -1.98 11.15 -15.92
CA LYS A 337 -2.04 12.54 -16.40
C LYS A 337 -0.63 13.07 -16.68
N ARG A 338 -0.48 13.92 -17.71
CA ARG A 338 0.82 14.45 -18.14
C ARG A 338 1.62 15.16 -17.03
N TRP A 339 0.95 15.92 -16.16
CA TRP A 339 1.60 16.60 -15.03
C TRP A 339 2.35 15.68 -14.05
N LEU A 340 2.01 14.38 -13.95
CA LEU A 340 2.77 13.45 -13.11
C LEU A 340 4.22 13.29 -13.58
N TRP A 341 4.49 13.55 -14.87
CA TRP A 341 5.86 13.58 -15.38
C TRP A 341 6.68 14.74 -14.83
N ILE A 342 6.05 15.84 -14.42
CA ILE A 342 6.73 16.96 -13.76
C ILE A 342 7.24 16.48 -12.39
N ILE A 343 6.43 15.76 -11.63
CA ILE A 343 6.84 15.18 -10.33
C ILE A 343 7.99 14.19 -10.53
N ASN A 344 7.92 13.33 -11.55
CA ASN A 344 9.02 12.43 -11.88
C ASN A 344 10.31 13.18 -12.22
N LEU A 345 10.21 14.26 -12.99
CA LEU A 345 11.36 15.09 -13.36
C LEU A 345 11.97 15.78 -12.14
N ILE A 346 11.14 16.31 -11.23
CA ILE A 346 11.62 16.85 -9.95
C ILE A 346 12.37 15.77 -9.17
N GLY A 347 11.82 14.56 -9.07
CA GLY A 347 12.50 13.43 -8.42
C GLY A 347 13.84 13.09 -9.07
N MET A 348 13.92 13.07 -10.40
CA MET A 348 15.18 12.84 -11.13
C MET A 348 16.21 13.95 -10.88
N VAL A 349 15.77 15.22 -10.81
CA VAL A 349 16.65 16.35 -10.48
C VAL A 349 17.15 16.23 -9.05
N LEU A 350 16.29 15.87 -8.10
CA LEU A 350 16.70 15.59 -6.72
C LEU A 350 17.73 14.45 -6.69
N LEU A 351 17.52 13.36 -7.44
CA LEU A 351 18.50 12.28 -7.55
C LEU A 351 19.88 12.73 -8.05
N ALA A 352 19.94 13.78 -8.87
CA ALA A 352 21.19 14.31 -9.38
C ALA A 352 21.94 15.17 -8.35
N ILE A 353 21.22 15.96 -7.54
CA ILE A 353 21.79 17.07 -6.76
C ILE A 353 22.01 16.70 -5.29
N THR A 354 21.13 15.90 -4.68
CA THR A 354 21.17 15.67 -3.22
C THR A 354 22.31 14.72 -2.80
N PRO A 355 22.76 14.77 -1.53
CA PRO A 355 23.75 13.82 -1.00
C PRO A 355 23.33 12.36 -1.19
N VAL A 356 24.29 11.47 -1.47
CA VAL A 356 24.01 10.04 -1.76
C VAL A 356 23.28 9.35 -0.59
N GLU A 357 23.63 9.73 0.64
CA GLU A 357 23.03 9.22 1.89
C GLU A 357 21.51 9.42 2.00
N ILE A 358 20.97 10.45 1.34
CA ILE A 358 19.53 10.73 1.26
C ILE A 358 18.97 10.19 -0.05
N THR A 359 19.73 10.40 -1.14
CA THR A 359 19.31 10.07 -2.50
C THR A 359 18.99 8.60 -2.68
N TYR A 360 19.89 7.74 -2.21
CA TYR A 360 19.82 6.32 -2.50
C TYR A 360 18.76 5.63 -1.63
N PRO A 361 18.77 5.70 -0.29
CA PRO A 361 17.79 5.00 0.54
C PRO A 361 16.40 5.66 0.61
N ILE A 362 16.25 6.95 0.28
CA ILE A 362 14.97 7.67 0.44
C ILE A 362 14.38 8.11 -0.89
N ILE A 363 15.10 8.92 -1.68
CA ILE A 363 14.52 9.56 -2.88
C ILE A 363 14.24 8.53 -3.99
N LEU A 364 15.16 7.59 -4.23
CA LEU A 364 14.99 6.54 -5.24
C LEU A 364 13.74 5.66 -5.01
N PRO A 365 13.54 5.04 -3.83
CA PRO A 365 12.35 4.21 -3.61
C PRO A 365 11.04 5.01 -3.63
N ILE A 366 11.06 6.29 -3.23
CA ILE A 366 9.89 7.17 -3.39
C ILE A 366 9.59 7.40 -4.88
N LEU A 367 10.61 7.72 -5.67
CA LEU A 367 10.44 7.97 -7.11
C LEU A 367 9.92 6.73 -7.86
N TRP A 368 10.43 5.55 -7.49
CA TRP A 368 9.92 4.28 -8.02
C TRP A 368 8.50 3.98 -7.53
N PHE A 369 8.18 4.26 -6.26
CA PHE A 369 6.82 4.10 -5.74
C PHE A 369 5.80 4.98 -6.45
N LEU A 370 6.17 6.18 -6.89
CA LEU A 370 5.29 7.02 -7.74
C LEU A 370 4.86 6.30 -9.04
N GLN A 371 5.61 5.28 -9.50
CA GLN A 371 5.27 4.47 -10.66
C GLN A 371 4.37 3.27 -10.33
N VAL A 372 3.94 3.08 -9.07
CA VAL A 372 3.13 1.93 -8.63
C VAL A 372 1.95 1.66 -9.54
N HIS A 373 1.24 2.70 -10.00
CA HIS A 373 0.10 2.53 -10.90
C HIS A 373 0.50 2.06 -12.31
N ARG A 374 1.68 2.44 -12.78
CA ARG A 374 2.20 1.99 -14.08
C ARG A 374 2.59 0.53 -13.99
N LEU A 375 3.35 0.17 -12.97
CA LEU A 375 3.85 -1.19 -12.75
C LEU A 375 2.74 -2.20 -12.42
N SER A 376 1.79 -1.83 -11.57
CA SER A 376 0.76 -2.73 -11.04
C SER A 376 -0.19 -3.35 -12.07
N GLU A 377 -0.27 -2.78 -13.28
CA GLU A 377 -1.12 -3.31 -14.35
C GLU A 377 -0.31 -3.85 -15.55
N ILE A 378 1.02 -3.91 -15.46
CA ILE A 378 1.89 -4.36 -16.58
C ILE A 378 1.40 -5.69 -17.16
N SER A 379 1.07 -6.65 -16.30
CA SER A 379 0.62 -7.99 -16.70
C SER A 379 -0.89 -8.23 -16.54
N SER A 380 -1.64 -7.31 -15.95
CA SER A 380 -3.08 -7.49 -15.66
C SER A 380 -3.99 -6.59 -16.52
N LYS A 381 -3.42 -5.66 -17.29
CA LYS A 381 -4.19 -4.70 -18.10
C LYS A 381 -5.06 -5.35 -19.19
N GLU A 382 -4.62 -6.45 -19.80
CA GLU A 382 -5.39 -7.15 -20.83
C GLU A 382 -6.68 -7.73 -20.26
N ILE A 383 -6.60 -8.26 -19.03
CA ILE A 383 -7.74 -8.81 -18.31
C ILE A 383 -8.66 -7.67 -17.86
N SER A 384 -8.11 -6.61 -17.28
CA SER A 384 -8.90 -5.50 -16.76
C SER A 384 -9.68 -4.73 -17.82
N HIS A 385 -9.17 -4.71 -19.06
CA HIS A 385 -9.85 -4.10 -20.22
C HIS A 385 -10.60 -5.10 -21.10
N ASN A 386 -10.72 -6.38 -20.69
CA ASN A 386 -11.40 -7.45 -21.43
C ASN A 386 -10.85 -7.67 -22.85
N VAL A 387 -9.55 -7.44 -23.07
CA VAL A 387 -8.87 -7.65 -24.36
C VAL A 387 -7.98 -8.89 -24.35
N HIS A 388 -7.93 -9.60 -23.22
CA HIS A 388 -7.10 -10.79 -23.04
C HIS A 388 -7.38 -11.89 -24.07
N TYR A 389 -8.63 -12.10 -24.50
CA TYR A 389 -8.95 -13.07 -25.56
C TYR A 389 -8.20 -12.78 -26.87
N PHE A 390 -8.02 -11.52 -27.23
CA PHE A 390 -7.26 -11.12 -28.43
C PHE A 390 -5.75 -11.15 -28.18
N ALA A 391 -5.32 -10.59 -27.05
CA ALA A 391 -3.90 -10.48 -26.72
C ALA A 391 -3.24 -11.85 -26.48
N PHE A 392 -3.96 -12.78 -25.84
CA PHE A 392 -3.42 -14.10 -25.49
C PHE A 392 -3.51 -15.11 -26.64
N SER A 393 -4.36 -14.85 -27.63
CA SER A 393 -4.40 -15.62 -28.88
C SER A 393 -3.38 -15.12 -29.92
N SER A 394 -2.59 -14.08 -29.59
CA SER A 394 -1.56 -13.54 -30.48
C SER A 394 -0.38 -14.49 -30.68
N HIS A 395 0.46 -14.23 -31.69
CA HIS A 395 1.64 -15.07 -31.95
C HIS A 395 2.66 -14.97 -30.80
N LYS A 396 2.94 -16.10 -30.13
CA LYS A 396 3.89 -16.24 -29.00
C LYS A 396 3.62 -15.25 -27.84
N PRO A 397 2.47 -15.33 -27.15
CA PRO A 397 2.10 -14.36 -26.12
C PRO A 397 3.05 -14.38 -24.92
N LEU A 398 3.63 -15.52 -24.55
CA LEU A 398 4.66 -15.60 -23.51
C LEU A 398 5.96 -14.93 -23.94
N GLY A 399 6.46 -15.30 -25.12
CA GLY A 399 7.79 -14.89 -25.57
C GLY A 399 7.85 -13.48 -26.15
N ARG A 400 6.72 -12.91 -26.57
CA ARG A 400 6.64 -11.56 -27.17
C ARG A 400 5.87 -10.57 -26.30
N LEU A 401 4.63 -10.89 -25.93
CA LEU A 401 3.78 -9.95 -25.20
C LEU A 401 4.28 -9.77 -23.75
N LEU A 402 4.40 -10.86 -22.98
CA LEU A 402 4.82 -10.76 -21.58
C LEU A 402 6.25 -10.22 -21.43
N THR A 403 7.18 -10.66 -22.29
CA THR A 403 8.56 -10.16 -22.31
C THR A 403 8.63 -8.68 -22.66
N SER A 404 7.88 -8.21 -23.67
CA SER A 404 7.87 -6.79 -24.03
C SER A 404 7.31 -5.90 -22.93
N GLN A 405 6.27 -6.36 -22.23
CA GLN A 405 5.71 -5.71 -21.04
C GLN A 405 6.75 -5.57 -19.92
N ILE A 406 7.48 -6.65 -19.62
CA ILE A 406 8.53 -6.66 -18.57
C ILE A 406 9.69 -5.74 -18.98
N ILE A 407 10.19 -5.84 -20.22
CA ILE A 407 11.30 -5.00 -20.71
C ILE A 407 10.92 -3.51 -20.66
N ALA A 408 9.71 -3.15 -21.09
CA ALA A 408 9.23 -1.77 -21.04
C ALA A 408 9.12 -1.24 -19.60
N GLY A 409 8.68 -2.09 -18.67
CA GLY A 409 8.66 -1.77 -17.23
C GLY A 409 10.06 -1.49 -16.68
N ILE A 410 11.01 -2.39 -16.95
CA ILE A 410 12.42 -2.26 -16.51
C ILE A 410 13.04 -0.99 -17.08
N ALA A 411 12.84 -0.74 -18.37
CA ALA A 411 13.38 0.44 -19.05
C ALA A 411 12.88 1.75 -18.43
N ILE A 412 11.61 1.84 -18.02
CA ILE A 412 11.08 3.05 -17.35
C ILE A 412 11.68 3.24 -15.96
N ILE A 413 11.85 2.16 -15.19
CA ILE A 413 12.42 2.24 -13.83
C ILE A 413 13.89 2.62 -13.88
N LEU A 414 14.66 2.05 -14.82
CA LEU A 414 16.04 2.44 -15.09
C LEU A 414 16.15 3.88 -15.60
N PHE A 415 15.25 4.31 -16.48
CA PHE A 415 15.22 5.70 -16.95
C PHE A 415 15.05 6.68 -15.78
N LEU A 416 14.15 6.39 -14.84
CA LEU A 416 13.96 7.24 -13.66
C LEU A 416 15.16 7.21 -12.71
N ALA A 417 15.88 6.09 -12.62
CA ALA A 417 17.10 5.96 -11.83
C ALA A 417 18.37 6.51 -12.53
N SER A 418 18.27 6.92 -13.80
CA SER A 418 19.44 7.31 -14.61
C SER A 418 20.34 8.39 -14.00
N PRO A 419 19.85 9.45 -13.31
CA PRO A 419 20.75 10.43 -12.71
C PRO A 419 21.65 9.82 -11.64
N LEU A 420 21.10 8.90 -10.83
CA LEU A 420 21.86 8.21 -9.80
C LEU A 420 22.82 7.18 -10.39
N LEU A 421 22.42 6.46 -11.45
CA LEU A 421 23.31 5.55 -12.18
C LEU A 421 24.52 6.28 -12.76
N ILE A 422 24.31 7.45 -13.38
CA ILE A 422 25.40 8.27 -13.92
C ILE A 422 26.36 8.69 -12.81
N ARG A 423 25.84 9.13 -11.64
CA ARG A 423 26.67 9.47 -10.47
C ARG A 423 27.51 8.29 -9.98
N PHE A 424 26.93 7.09 -9.92
CA PHE A 424 27.65 5.90 -9.49
C PHE A 424 28.68 5.41 -10.51
N ILE A 425 28.43 5.59 -11.80
CA ILE A 425 29.42 5.34 -12.86
C ILE A 425 30.59 6.31 -12.74
N ILE A 426 30.34 7.60 -12.53
CA ILE A 426 31.38 8.64 -12.36
C ILE A 426 32.23 8.36 -11.11
N THR A 427 31.59 7.93 -10.02
CA THR A 427 32.27 7.59 -8.76
C THR A 427 32.83 6.15 -8.75
N GLN A 428 32.77 5.43 -9.87
CA GLN A 428 33.28 4.06 -10.05
C GLN A 428 32.71 3.00 -9.08
N SER A 429 31.49 3.22 -8.57
CA SER A 429 30.80 2.28 -7.67
C SER A 429 29.97 1.24 -8.44
N LEU A 430 30.65 0.29 -9.08
CA LEU A 430 30.04 -0.75 -9.92
C LEU A 430 29.03 -1.64 -9.19
N SER A 431 29.24 -1.89 -7.89
CA SER A 431 28.32 -2.67 -7.05
C SER A 431 26.94 -2.03 -6.95
N SER A 432 26.88 -0.72 -6.67
CA SER A 432 25.64 0.05 -6.59
C SER A 432 24.90 0.10 -7.93
N VAL A 433 25.64 0.23 -9.04
CA VAL A 433 25.06 0.17 -10.39
C VAL A 433 24.39 -1.19 -10.62
N GLY A 434 25.09 -2.28 -10.29
CA GLY A 434 24.56 -3.64 -10.40
C GLY A 434 23.30 -3.85 -9.55
N LEU A 435 23.31 -3.37 -8.30
CA LEU A 435 22.17 -3.46 -7.38
C LEU A 435 20.95 -2.68 -7.86
N ILE A 436 21.11 -1.47 -8.40
CA ILE A 436 20.00 -0.71 -8.98
C ILE A 436 19.40 -1.45 -10.19
N ILE A 437 20.24 -2.05 -11.04
CA ILE A 437 19.78 -2.82 -12.20
C ILE A 437 19.00 -4.05 -11.75
N ILE A 438 19.56 -4.85 -10.84
CA ILE A 438 18.89 -6.04 -10.30
C ILE A 438 17.59 -5.65 -9.59
N GLY A 439 17.60 -4.58 -8.80
CA GLY A 439 16.42 -4.06 -8.12
C GLY A 439 15.32 -3.59 -9.07
N SER A 440 15.69 -2.98 -10.21
CA SER A 440 14.76 -2.59 -11.27
C SER A 440 14.09 -3.82 -11.89
N VAL A 441 14.85 -4.90 -12.12
CA VAL A 441 14.31 -6.18 -12.61
C VAL A 441 13.40 -6.82 -11.56
N PHE A 442 13.84 -6.87 -10.30
CA PHE A 442 13.11 -7.42 -9.18
C PHE A 442 11.72 -6.79 -9.04
N ILE A 443 11.63 -5.46 -8.97
CA ILE A 443 10.34 -4.80 -8.70
C ILE A 443 9.34 -4.97 -9.85
N VAL A 444 9.83 -5.02 -11.10
CA VAL A 444 8.98 -5.24 -12.28
C VAL A 444 8.52 -6.70 -12.37
N LEU A 445 9.40 -7.67 -12.06
CA LEU A 445 9.00 -9.07 -11.98
C LEU A 445 8.04 -9.32 -10.82
N LEU A 446 8.24 -8.68 -9.67
CA LEU A 446 7.30 -8.71 -8.56
C LEU A 446 5.92 -8.16 -8.98
N ALA A 447 5.89 -7.02 -9.68
CA ALA A 447 4.64 -6.47 -10.21
C ALA A 447 3.95 -7.43 -11.19
N SER A 448 4.72 -8.00 -12.12
CA SER A 448 4.22 -8.91 -13.15
C SER A 448 3.65 -10.19 -12.54
N THR A 449 4.40 -10.84 -11.65
CA THR A 449 4.04 -12.10 -10.99
C THR A 449 2.78 -11.97 -10.14
N LEU A 450 2.73 -10.96 -9.26
CA LEU A 450 1.56 -10.69 -8.43
C LEU A 450 0.33 -10.34 -9.28
N GLY A 451 0.53 -9.60 -10.37
CA GLY A 451 -0.53 -9.28 -11.33
C GLY A 451 -1.10 -10.51 -12.04
N ILE A 452 -0.24 -11.47 -12.39
CA ILE A 452 -0.63 -12.75 -13.01
C ILE A 452 -1.39 -13.62 -12.01
N LEU A 453 -0.86 -13.76 -10.79
CA LEU A 453 -1.43 -14.62 -9.75
C LEU A 453 -2.80 -14.12 -9.26
N THR A 454 -2.93 -12.82 -9.03
CA THR A 454 -4.16 -12.24 -8.47
C THR A 454 -5.15 -11.76 -9.52
N LYS A 455 -4.76 -11.73 -10.80
CA LYS A 455 -5.52 -11.11 -11.91
C LYS A 455 -5.93 -9.66 -11.59
N GLY A 456 -5.12 -8.97 -10.79
CA GLY A 456 -5.44 -7.65 -10.26
C GLY A 456 -4.19 -6.87 -9.92
N LYS A 457 -4.38 -5.63 -9.48
CA LYS A 457 -3.30 -4.68 -9.20
C LYS A 457 -3.04 -4.42 -7.71
N LYS A 458 -4.02 -4.74 -6.86
CA LYS A 458 -4.03 -4.37 -5.45
C LYS A 458 -2.91 -4.99 -4.64
N LEU A 459 -2.62 -6.28 -4.85
CA LEU A 459 -1.61 -6.98 -4.05
C LEU A 459 -0.21 -6.36 -4.25
N PHE A 460 0.14 -6.02 -5.48
CA PHE A 460 1.38 -5.30 -5.75
C PHE A 460 1.35 -3.86 -5.22
N GLU A 461 0.24 -3.13 -5.36
CA GLU A 461 0.11 -1.78 -4.78
C GLU A 461 0.37 -1.80 -3.26
N ILE A 462 -0.18 -2.78 -2.55
CA ILE A 462 0.02 -2.99 -1.10
C ILE A 462 1.48 -3.34 -0.80
N LEU A 463 2.02 -4.40 -1.42
CA LEU A 463 3.36 -4.88 -1.10
C LEU A 463 4.43 -3.86 -1.48
N PHE A 464 4.28 -3.17 -2.61
CA PHE A 464 5.24 -2.16 -3.02
C PHE A 464 5.23 -0.97 -2.05
N PHE A 465 4.06 -0.57 -1.55
CA PHE A 465 4.00 0.41 -0.47
C PHE A 465 4.81 -0.05 0.74
N MET A 466 4.55 -1.27 1.22
CA MET A 466 5.19 -1.80 2.43
C MET A 466 6.71 -1.87 2.29
N ILE A 467 7.19 -2.35 1.14
CA ILE A 467 8.61 -2.40 0.81
C ILE A 467 9.20 -0.99 0.79
N THR A 468 8.54 -0.02 0.13
CA THR A 468 9.01 1.38 0.11
C THR A 468 9.05 1.99 1.51
N TYR A 469 8.02 1.76 2.33
CA TYR A 469 8.00 2.23 3.72
C TYR A 469 9.14 1.60 4.53
N ALA A 470 9.36 0.29 4.41
CA ALA A 470 10.47 -0.41 5.07
C ALA A 470 11.84 0.15 4.65
N ASN A 471 12.01 0.47 3.36
CA ASN A 471 13.25 1.05 2.84
C ASN A 471 13.53 2.45 3.37
N ILE A 472 12.50 3.31 3.46
CA ILE A 472 12.63 4.65 4.05
C ILE A 472 13.02 4.56 5.54
N ASN A 473 12.53 3.53 6.24
CA ASN A 473 12.92 3.22 7.61
C ASN A 473 14.23 2.43 7.72
N LYS A 474 15.02 2.35 6.62
CA LYS A 474 16.34 1.72 6.57
C LYS A 474 16.38 0.26 7.02
N ILE A 475 15.31 -0.50 6.74
CA ILE A 475 15.24 -1.93 7.08
C ILE A 475 16.05 -2.74 6.06
N PRO A 476 17.18 -3.40 6.44
CA PRO A 476 18.09 -4.01 5.48
C PRO A 476 17.47 -5.09 4.59
N PHE A 477 16.61 -5.95 5.12
CA PHE A 477 16.05 -7.05 4.32
C PHE A 477 15.13 -6.58 3.18
N ALA A 478 14.56 -5.37 3.29
CA ALA A 478 13.64 -4.82 2.29
C ALA A 478 14.36 -4.11 1.14
N ASP A 479 15.68 -3.88 1.26
CA ASP A 479 16.47 -3.04 0.37
C ASP A 479 16.87 -3.73 -0.94
N TYR A 480 15.86 -3.98 -1.77
CA TYR A 480 16.01 -4.64 -3.07
C TYR A 480 16.80 -3.84 -4.11
N PHE A 481 17.24 -2.61 -3.80
CA PHE A 481 17.98 -1.75 -4.73
C PHE A 481 19.37 -1.36 -4.23
N GLY A 482 19.77 -1.80 -3.03
CA GLY A 482 21.14 -1.68 -2.52
C GLY A 482 21.49 -0.33 -1.89
N GLY A 483 20.50 0.41 -1.37
CA GLY A 483 20.68 1.69 -0.69
C GLY A 483 21.37 1.63 0.68
N LEU A 484 21.52 0.44 1.26
CA LEU A 484 22.08 0.19 2.58
C LEU A 484 23.34 -0.71 2.50
N ILE A 485 24.05 -0.82 3.62
CA ILE A 485 25.24 -1.67 3.72
C ILE A 485 24.79 -3.12 3.87
N HIS A 486 25.28 -3.98 2.98
CA HIS A 486 24.94 -5.41 2.95
C HIS A 486 26.17 -6.30 2.95
N SER A 487 25.97 -7.55 3.37
CA SER A 487 26.98 -8.60 3.18
C SER A 487 27.20 -8.88 1.68
N PRO A 488 28.38 -9.35 1.26
CA PRO A 488 28.66 -9.68 -0.15
C PRO A 488 27.69 -10.71 -0.74
N ASN A 489 27.18 -11.63 0.09
CA ASN A 489 26.24 -12.68 -0.31
C ASN A 489 24.84 -12.14 -0.65
N TYR A 490 24.53 -10.91 -0.25
CA TYR A 490 23.22 -10.29 -0.47
C TYR A 490 22.88 -10.18 -1.96
N ILE A 491 23.84 -9.78 -2.80
CA ILE A 491 23.64 -9.66 -4.26
C ILE A 491 23.21 -11.01 -4.85
N MET A 492 23.89 -12.09 -4.45
CA MET A 492 23.56 -13.44 -4.93
C MET A 492 22.15 -13.85 -4.49
N SER A 493 21.79 -13.57 -3.24
CA SER A 493 20.45 -13.87 -2.73
C SER A 493 19.36 -13.12 -3.50
N LEU A 494 19.58 -11.83 -3.80
CA LEU A 494 18.64 -11.00 -4.55
C LEU A 494 18.49 -11.50 -6.00
N ILE A 495 19.56 -11.93 -6.65
CA ILE A 495 19.52 -12.54 -7.98
C ILE A 495 18.68 -13.82 -7.96
N ILE A 496 18.90 -14.70 -6.99
CA ILE A 496 18.13 -15.96 -6.85
C ILE A 496 16.63 -15.66 -6.65
N VAL A 497 16.29 -14.73 -5.76
CA VAL A 497 14.90 -14.31 -5.54
C VAL A 497 14.29 -13.71 -6.81
N THR A 498 15.05 -12.91 -7.55
CA THR A 498 14.59 -12.29 -8.80
C THR A 498 14.33 -13.34 -9.89
N ILE A 499 15.21 -14.33 -10.04
CA ILE A 499 15.05 -15.42 -11.00
C ILE A 499 13.85 -16.30 -10.62
N THR A 500 13.71 -16.67 -9.35
CA THR A 500 12.59 -17.50 -8.87
C THR A 500 11.25 -16.80 -9.04
N LEU A 501 11.16 -15.49 -8.78
CA LEU A 501 9.98 -14.69 -9.11
C LEU A 501 9.69 -14.74 -10.61
N GLY A 502 10.68 -14.50 -11.46
CA GLY A 502 10.55 -14.58 -12.91
C GLY A 502 10.01 -15.94 -13.36
N THR A 503 10.59 -17.05 -12.89
CA THR A 503 10.15 -18.40 -13.28
C THR A 503 8.70 -18.66 -12.87
N ILE A 504 8.31 -18.32 -11.63
CA ILE A 504 6.93 -18.44 -11.16
C ILE A 504 5.97 -17.66 -12.06
N GLY A 505 6.31 -16.42 -12.42
CA GLY A 505 5.48 -15.58 -13.28
C GLY A 505 5.27 -16.17 -14.67
N PHE A 506 6.35 -16.60 -15.32
CA PHE A 506 6.30 -17.21 -16.65
C PHE A 506 5.55 -18.55 -16.65
N LEU A 507 5.79 -19.41 -15.66
CA LEU A 507 5.12 -20.70 -15.52
C LEU A 507 3.61 -20.52 -15.27
N THR A 508 3.24 -19.60 -14.39
CA THR A 508 1.83 -19.31 -14.10
C THR A 508 1.12 -18.76 -15.32
N ARG A 509 1.75 -17.83 -16.07
CA ARG A 509 1.15 -17.34 -17.32
C ARG A 509 1.03 -18.45 -18.36
N ARG A 510 2.02 -19.33 -18.47
CA ARG A 510 1.98 -20.47 -19.39
C ARG A 510 0.82 -21.41 -19.08
N TYR A 511 0.54 -21.63 -17.80
CA TYR A 511 -0.62 -22.39 -17.37
C TYR A 511 -1.94 -21.70 -17.77
N GLN A 512 -2.08 -20.39 -17.53
CA GLN A 512 -3.27 -19.59 -17.92
C GLN A 512 -3.51 -19.48 -19.43
N LEU A 513 -2.51 -19.77 -20.26
CA LEU A 513 -2.64 -19.75 -21.72
C LEU A 513 -3.02 -21.12 -22.29
N ARG A 514 -2.85 -22.19 -21.51
CA ARG A 514 -3.18 -23.56 -21.90
C ARG A 514 -4.58 -23.97 -21.47
N ASN A 515 -5.08 -23.38 -20.38
CA ASN A 515 -6.39 -23.61 -19.78
C ASN A 515 -7.18 -22.31 -19.80
#